data_AF-H6LJJ0-F1
#
_entry.id   AF-H6LJJ0-F1
#
_cell.length_a   1.000
_cell.length_b   1.000
_cell.length_c   1.000
_cell.angle_alpha   90.00
_cell.angle_beta   90.00
_cell.angle_gamma   90.00
#
_symmetry.space_group_name_H-M   'P 1'
#
loop_
_entity.id
_entity.type
_entity.pdbx_description
1 polymer ?
#
loop_
_entity_poly.entity_id
_entity_poly.type
_entity_poly.pdbx_seq_one_letter_code
_entity_poly.pdbx_strand_id
1 'polypeptide(L)'
;MLKEFGELLGWLLIISFGCTLLNYLIKLINKKWGKKISAHDFGKKTMKLLMTVFVRNHKYFGLLTALLLISHFAIQFSQFGINLTGALAATLIITQVALGFYANRTHKPRKGAWFVSHRLIAILIVLGIAFHVLAPYTLNNALLNNTSTPVQSTETTTNTNTTTATSFTKDELAKYDGKNGNAAYVAYKNVVYDVTNVRQWVNGQHNGHRAGTDLTQELSASPHGETVLKNLPVVGEYVN
;
A
#
# COMPACT_ATOMS: atom_id res chain seq x y z
N MET A 1 -5.03 -17.47 -2.02
CA MET A 1 -6.30 -16.83 -1.61
C MET A 1 -6.18 -15.34 -1.26
N LEU A 2 -5.68 -14.93 -0.09
CA LEU A 2 -5.65 -13.50 0.30
C LEU A 2 -4.81 -12.61 -0.63
N LYS A 3 -3.64 -13.10 -1.08
CA LYS A 3 -2.77 -12.38 -2.02
C LYS A 3 -3.43 -12.21 -3.41
N GLU A 4 -3.94 -13.29 -3.98
CA GLU A 4 -4.68 -13.28 -5.27
C GLU A 4 -5.90 -12.36 -5.20
N PHE A 5 -6.60 -12.35 -4.06
CA PHE A 5 -7.71 -11.44 -3.83
C PHE A 5 -7.26 -9.98 -3.76
N GLY A 6 -6.12 -9.70 -3.10
CA GLY A 6 -5.51 -8.37 -3.09
C GLY A 6 -5.13 -7.87 -4.49
N GLU A 7 -4.58 -8.75 -5.34
CA GLU A 7 -4.24 -8.46 -6.74
C GLU A 7 -5.50 -8.16 -7.57
N LEU A 8 -6.55 -8.98 -7.44
CA LEU A 8 -7.85 -8.75 -8.09
C LEU A 8 -8.44 -7.38 -7.70
N LEU A 9 -8.44 -7.05 -6.41
CA LEU A 9 -8.91 -5.75 -5.94
C LEU A 9 -8.08 -4.59 -6.50
N GLY A 10 -6.77 -4.77 -6.67
CA GLY A 10 -5.90 -3.78 -7.31
C GLY A 10 -6.33 -3.49 -8.76
N TRP A 11 -6.58 -4.53 -9.56
CA TRP A 11 -7.07 -4.36 -10.93
C TRP A 11 -8.45 -3.71 -10.99
N LEU A 12 -9.39 -4.14 -10.14
CA LEU A 12 -10.72 -3.53 -10.06
C LEU A 12 -10.64 -2.05 -9.67
N LEU A 13 -9.73 -1.69 -8.77
CA LEU A 13 -9.47 -0.32 -8.37
C LEU A 13 -8.98 0.52 -9.54
N ILE A 14 -8.00 0.02 -10.31
CA ILE A 14 -7.48 0.70 -11.50
C ILE A 14 -8.59 0.91 -12.53
N ILE A 15 -9.41 -0.10 -12.81
CA ILE A 15 -10.53 0.00 -13.75
C ILE A 15 -11.56 1.04 -13.27
N SER A 16 -11.95 0.98 -12.00
CA SER A 16 -12.93 1.90 -11.42
C SER A 16 -12.42 3.34 -11.45
N PHE A 17 -11.15 3.55 -11.08
CA PHE A 17 -10.49 4.85 -11.15
C PHE A 17 -10.40 5.33 -12.60
N GLY A 18 -10.06 4.47 -13.56
CA GLY A 18 -10.08 4.77 -14.99
C GLY A 18 -11.45 5.27 -15.46
N CYS A 19 -12.53 4.61 -15.04
CA CYS A 19 -13.91 5.05 -15.30
C CYS A 19 -14.21 6.44 -14.70
N THR A 20 -13.64 6.78 -13.53
CA THR A 20 -13.78 8.13 -12.97
C THR A 20 -13.10 9.17 -13.87
N LEU A 21 -11.90 8.90 -14.37
CA LEU A 21 -11.15 9.81 -15.23
C LEU A 21 -11.77 9.93 -16.63
N LEU A 22 -12.38 8.86 -17.13
CA LEU A 22 -13.01 8.82 -18.46
C LEU A 22 -14.11 9.89 -18.61
N ASN A 23 -14.77 10.29 -17.52
CA ASN A 23 -15.69 11.43 -17.48
C ASN A 23 -15.05 12.71 -18.05
N TYR A 24 -13.80 12.99 -17.73
CA TYR A 24 -13.08 14.16 -18.25
C TYR A 24 -12.80 14.02 -19.76
N LEU A 25 -12.32 12.85 -20.19
CA LEU A 25 -12.03 12.56 -21.60
C LEU A 25 -13.29 12.63 -22.47
N ILE A 26 -14.40 12.02 -22.03
CA ILE A 26 -15.68 12.08 -22.74
C ILE A 26 -16.18 13.52 -22.85
N LYS A 27 -16.05 14.32 -21.78
CA LYS A 27 -16.40 15.75 -21.84
C LYS A 27 -15.52 16.51 -22.81
N LEU A 28 -14.22 16.22 -22.86
CA LEU A 28 -13.28 16.82 -23.81
C LEU A 28 -13.67 16.47 -25.25
N ILE A 29 -13.93 15.19 -25.52
CA ILE A 29 -14.34 14.70 -26.84
C ILE A 29 -15.67 15.34 -27.26
N ASN A 30 -16.66 15.35 -26.37
CA ASN A 30 -17.96 15.96 -26.65
C ASN A 30 -17.85 17.48 -26.90
N LYS A 31 -16.99 18.18 -26.15
CA LYS A 31 -16.75 19.61 -26.36
C LYS A 31 -16.12 19.91 -27.72
N LYS A 32 -15.14 19.12 -28.15
CA LYS A 32 -14.35 19.38 -29.36
C LYS A 32 -14.98 18.80 -30.64
N TRP A 33 -15.61 17.62 -30.54
CA TRP A 33 -16.14 16.89 -31.70
C TRP A 33 -17.60 16.44 -31.55
N GLY A 34 -18.30 16.79 -30.47
CA GLY A 34 -19.65 16.29 -30.20
C GLY A 34 -20.66 16.59 -31.32
N LYS A 35 -20.57 17.75 -31.96
CA LYS A 35 -21.40 18.11 -33.12
C LYS A 35 -21.15 17.18 -34.31
N LYS A 36 -19.88 16.90 -34.62
CA LYS A 36 -19.47 16.01 -35.73
C LYS A 36 -19.86 14.56 -35.44
N ILE A 37 -19.65 14.08 -34.22
CA ILE A 37 -19.99 12.71 -33.80
C ILE A 37 -21.51 12.51 -33.82
N SER A 38 -22.27 13.48 -33.34
CA SER A 38 -23.73 13.38 -33.26
C SER A 38 -24.45 13.63 -34.59
N ALA A 39 -23.71 13.93 -35.66
CA ALA A 39 -24.27 14.06 -37.01
C ALA A 39 -24.71 12.70 -37.60
N HIS A 40 -24.14 11.60 -37.11
CA HIS A 40 -24.54 10.24 -37.48
C HIS A 40 -25.31 9.57 -36.33
N ASP A 41 -26.34 8.78 -36.65
CA ASP A 41 -27.21 8.15 -35.64
C ASP A 41 -26.44 7.24 -34.67
N PHE A 42 -25.49 6.45 -35.18
CA PHE A 42 -24.62 5.62 -34.35
C PHE A 42 -23.75 6.46 -33.40
N GLY A 43 -23.14 7.54 -33.89
CA GLY A 43 -22.32 8.43 -33.08
C GLY A 43 -23.12 9.16 -32.00
N LYS A 44 -24.35 9.56 -32.31
CA LYS A 44 -25.30 10.14 -31.35
C LYS A 44 -25.69 9.14 -30.25
N LYS A 45 -26.01 7.89 -30.62
CA LYS A 45 -26.35 6.81 -29.67
C LYS A 45 -25.18 6.47 -28.75
N THR A 46 -24.00 6.29 -29.32
CA THR A 46 -22.77 5.99 -28.56
C THR A 46 -22.40 7.14 -27.62
N MET A 47 -22.41 8.39 -28.09
CA MET A 47 -22.13 9.55 -27.23
C MET A 47 -23.15 9.68 -26.09
N LYS A 48 -24.44 9.45 -26.37
CA LYS A 48 -25.49 9.44 -25.32
C LYS A 48 -25.23 8.35 -24.28
N LEU A 49 -24.85 7.14 -24.70
CA LEU A 49 -24.49 6.05 -23.79
C LEU A 49 -23.29 6.43 -22.92
N LEU A 50 -22.19 6.90 -23.52
CA LEU A 50 -20.96 7.29 -22.82
C LEU A 50 -21.21 8.41 -21.79
N MET A 51 -21.97 9.44 -22.17
CA MET A 51 -22.36 10.53 -21.28
C MET A 51 -23.24 10.03 -20.12
N THR A 52 -24.13 9.07 -20.39
CA THR A 52 -25.01 8.51 -19.37
C THR A 52 -24.25 7.63 -18.39
N VAL A 53 -23.40 6.74 -18.90
CA VAL A 53 -22.65 5.78 -18.08
C VAL A 53 -21.57 6.51 -17.30
N PHE A 54 -20.61 7.17 -17.95
CA PHE A 54 -19.41 7.65 -17.27
C PHE A 54 -19.54 9.06 -16.70
N VAL A 55 -20.28 9.95 -17.37
CA VAL A 55 -20.39 11.36 -16.93
C VAL A 55 -21.46 11.52 -15.87
N ARG A 56 -22.67 11.01 -16.10
CA ARG A 56 -23.79 11.16 -15.16
C ARG A 56 -23.60 10.34 -13.88
N ASN A 57 -23.03 9.14 -14.00
CA ASN A 57 -22.81 8.26 -12.85
C ASN A 57 -21.40 8.37 -12.23
N HIS A 58 -20.61 9.37 -12.62
CA HIS A 58 -19.23 9.58 -12.15
C HIS A 58 -19.04 9.46 -10.63
N LYS A 59 -20.00 9.98 -9.84
CA LYS A 59 -19.97 9.91 -8.37
C LYS A 59 -19.95 8.47 -7.83
N TYR A 60 -20.60 7.54 -8.51
CA TYR A 60 -20.65 6.13 -8.10
C TYR A 60 -19.34 5.41 -8.39
N PHE A 61 -18.68 5.72 -9.53
CA PHE A 61 -17.33 5.24 -9.79
C PHE A 61 -16.33 5.78 -8.76
N GLY A 62 -16.47 7.04 -8.35
CA GLY A 62 -15.65 7.63 -7.28
C GLY A 62 -15.84 6.92 -5.94
N LEU A 63 -17.09 6.65 -5.55
CA LEU A 63 -17.41 5.90 -4.34
C LEU A 63 -16.87 4.47 -4.39
N LEU A 64 -17.07 3.77 -5.51
CA LEU A 64 -16.55 2.41 -5.72
C LEU A 64 -15.01 2.39 -5.63
N THR A 65 -14.34 3.38 -6.22
CA THR A 65 -12.88 3.52 -6.13
C THR A 65 -12.43 3.67 -4.66
N ALA A 66 -13.11 4.50 -3.86
CA ALA A 66 -12.78 4.66 -2.45
C ALA A 66 -12.98 3.36 -1.65
N LEU A 67 -14.06 2.62 -1.90
CA LEU A 67 -14.31 1.33 -1.24
C LEU A 67 -13.27 0.27 -1.61
N LEU A 68 -12.98 0.13 -2.91
CA LEU A 68 -11.94 -0.80 -3.39
C LEU A 68 -10.57 -0.43 -2.81
N LEU A 69 -10.27 0.86 -2.68
CA LEU A 69 -9.03 1.36 -2.09
C LEU A 69 -8.92 1.02 -0.61
N ILE A 70 -9.97 1.21 0.18
CA ILE A 70 -9.96 0.86 1.61
C ILE A 70 -9.74 -0.66 1.76
N SER A 71 -10.44 -1.48 0.98
CA SER A 71 -10.28 -2.93 1.00
C SER A 71 -8.88 -3.37 0.56
N HIS A 72 -8.36 -2.82 -0.53
CA HIS A 72 -7.01 -3.11 -1.03
C HIS A 72 -5.94 -2.68 -0.02
N PHE A 73 -6.06 -1.49 0.55
CA PHE A 73 -5.16 -0.99 1.59
C PHE A 73 -5.22 -1.84 2.85
N ALA A 74 -6.39 -2.28 3.30
CA ALA A 74 -6.53 -3.13 4.49
C ALA A 74 -5.84 -4.49 4.30
N ILE A 75 -5.99 -5.11 3.13
CA ILE A 75 -5.32 -6.38 2.82
C ILE A 75 -3.81 -6.17 2.70
N GLN A 76 -3.37 -5.14 1.97
CA GLN A 76 -1.96 -4.83 1.85
C GLN A 76 -1.34 -4.49 3.21
N PHE A 77 -2.05 -3.75 4.08
CA PHE A 77 -1.58 -3.44 5.42
C PHE A 77 -1.47 -4.70 6.28
N SER A 78 -2.43 -5.62 6.18
CA SER A 78 -2.37 -6.90 6.89
C SER A 78 -1.21 -7.80 6.42
N GLN A 79 -0.75 -7.65 5.18
CA GLN A 79 0.30 -8.49 4.60
C GLN A 79 1.69 -7.83 4.69
N PHE A 80 1.76 -6.53 4.41
CA PHE A 80 2.99 -5.76 4.18
C PHE A 80 3.16 -4.60 5.16
N GLY A 81 2.22 -4.36 6.08
CA GLY A 81 2.31 -3.24 7.03
C GLY A 81 2.13 -1.86 6.38
N ILE A 82 2.73 -0.82 6.98
CA ILE A 82 2.47 0.57 6.59
C ILE A 82 3.25 0.96 5.34
N ASN A 83 2.52 1.21 4.26
CA ASN A 83 3.03 1.91 3.07
C ASN A 83 2.63 3.38 3.14
N LEU A 84 3.56 4.27 3.51
CA LEU A 84 3.28 5.70 3.70
C LEU A 84 2.79 6.36 2.41
N THR A 85 3.42 6.09 1.26
CA THR A 85 2.97 6.62 -0.05
C THR A 85 1.55 6.15 -0.40
N GLY A 86 1.21 4.90 -0.08
CA GLY A 86 -0.14 4.35 -0.26
C GLY A 86 -1.17 4.97 0.70
N ALA A 87 -0.79 5.18 1.96
CA ALA A 87 -1.63 5.83 2.97
C ALA A 87 -1.93 7.30 2.61
N LEU A 88 -0.93 8.02 2.09
CA LEU A 88 -1.09 9.38 1.56
C LEU A 88 -2.05 9.39 0.36
N ALA A 89 -1.87 8.47 -0.59
CA ALA A 89 -2.78 8.34 -1.74
C ALA A 89 -4.22 8.03 -1.29
N ALA A 90 -4.39 7.13 -0.31
CA ALA A 90 -5.69 6.81 0.27
C ALA A 90 -6.36 8.02 0.92
N THR A 91 -5.60 8.78 1.71
CA THR A 91 -6.08 10.01 2.35
C THR A 91 -6.55 11.04 1.34
N LEU A 92 -5.77 11.26 0.27
CA LEU A 92 -6.14 12.18 -0.80
C LEU A 92 -7.41 11.75 -1.53
N ILE A 93 -7.54 10.47 -1.91
CA ILE A 93 -8.72 9.95 -2.60
C ILE A 93 -9.97 10.03 -1.72
N ILE A 94 -9.88 9.63 -0.45
CA ILE A 94 -11.00 9.71 0.49
C ILE A 94 -11.46 11.16 0.66
N THR A 95 -10.51 12.09 0.88
CA THR A 95 -10.81 13.52 1.01
C THR A 95 -11.49 14.07 -0.25
N GLN A 96 -11.00 13.67 -1.41
CA GLN A 96 -11.54 14.08 -2.70
C GLN A 96 -12.98 13.60 -2.94
N VAL A 97 -13.26 12.33 -2.61
CA VAL A 97 -14.60 11.75 -2.72
C VAL A 97 -15.56 12.39 -1.70
N ALA A 98 -15.10 12.61 -0.47
CA ALA A 98 -15.87 13.29 0.57
C ALA A 98 -16.25 14.72 0.14
N LEU A 99 -15.29 15.49 -0.40
CA LEU A 99 -15.53 16.84 -0.91
C LEU A 99 -16.53 16.84 -2.07
N GLY A 100 -16.43 15.87 -2.99
CA GLY A 100 -17.37 15.70 -4.09
C GLY A 100 -18.79 15.38 -3.62
N PHE A 101 -18.93 14.50 -2.63
CA PHE A 101 -20.22 14.14 -2.05
C PHE A 101 -20.84 15.30 -1.26
N TYR A 102 -20.04 15.99 -0.44
CA TYR A 102 -20.44 17.20 0.28
C TYR A 102 -20.99 18.26 -0.69
N ALA A 103 -20.25 18.56 -1.76
CA ALA A 103 -20.66 19.54 -2.75
C ALA A 103 -21.95 19.14 -3.47
N ASN A 104 -22.13 17.85 -3.75
CA ASN A 104 -23.37 17.33 -4.35
C ASN A 104 -24.57 17.42 -3.40
N ARG A 105 -24.39 17.09 -2.11
CA ARG A 105 -25.48 17.13 -1.10
C ARG A 105 -25.88 18.56 -0.73
N THR A 106 -24.93 19.49 -0.75
CA THR A 106 -25.19 20.92 -0.48
C THR A 106 -25.48 21.73 -1.75
N HIS A 107 -25.63 21.06 -2.90
CA HIS A 107 -25.91 21.68 -4.20
C HIS A 107 -24.97 22.84 -4.54
N LYS A 108 -23.67 22.73 -4.17
CA LYS A 108 -22.69 23.79 -4.42
C LYS A 108 -22.55 24.04 -5.93
N PRO A 109 -22.49 25.32 -6.34
CA PRO A 109 -22.39 25.65 -7.76
C PRO A 109 -21.02 25.25 -8.29
N ARG A 110 -20.93 24.78 -9.54
CA ARG A 110 -19.69 24.31 -10.18
C ARG A 110 -18.72 25.44 -10.56
N LYS A 111 -18.43 26.34 -9.61
CA LYS A 111 -17.57 27.52 -9.74
C LYS A 111 -17.02 27.91 -8.36
N GLY A 112 -16.00 28.77 -8.36
CA GLY A 112 -15.36 29.28 -7.15
C GLY A 112 -14.32 28.31 -6.56
N ALA A 113 -13.78 28.68 -5.40
CA ALA A 113 -12.62 28.05 -4.79
C ALA A 113 -12.79 26.53 -4.60
N TRP A 114 -13.91 26.07 -4.04
CA TRP A 114 -14.12 24.63 -3.79
C TRP A 114 -14.01 23.77 -5.06
N PHE A 115 -14.52 24.28 -6.20
CA PHE A 115 -14.53 23.55 -7.46
C PHE A 115 -13.13 23.46 -8.05
N VAL A 116 -12.35 24.54 -7.90
CA VAL A 116 -10.92 24.55 -8.24
C VAL A 116 -10.16 23.60 -7.35
N SER A 117 -10.37 23.64 -6.03
CA SER A 117 -9.73 22.73 -5.07
C SER A 117 -10.02 21.26 -5.40
N HIS A 118 -11.28 20.90 -5.64
CA HIS A 118 -11.64 19.54 -6.06
C HIS A 118 -10.89 19.13 -7.34
N ARG A 119 -10.75 20.01 -8.34
CA ARG A 119 -9.99 19.69 -9.56
C ARG A 119 -8.49 19.56 -9.32
N LEU A 120 -7.90 20.44 -8.53
CA LEU A 120 -6.47 20.41 -8.22
C LEU A 120 -6.11 19.14 -7.44
N ILE A 121 -6.93 18.78 -6.44
CA ILE A 121 -6.75 17.53 -5.68
C ILE A 121 -6.84 16.32 -6.61
N ALA A 122 -7.75 16.31 -7.58
CA ALA A 122 -7.82 15.21 -8.57
C ALA A 122 -6.51 15.05 -9.36
N ILE A 123 -5.88 16.15 -9.76
CA ILE A 123 -4.60 16.14 -10.50
C ILE A 123 -3.48 15.64 -9.58
N LEU A 124 -3.42 16.14 -8.34
CA LEU A 124 -2.44 15.69 -7.35
C LEU A 124 -2.58 14.21 -7.03
N ILE A 125 -3.80 13.66 -7.02
CA ILE A 125 -4.04 12.23 -6.87
C ILE A 125 -3.41 11.44 -8.02
N VAL A 126 -3.63 11.86 -9.28
CA VAL A 126 -3.05 11.15 -10.43
C VAL A 126 -1.52 11.15 -10.35
N LEU A 127 -0.92 12.30 -10.00
CA LEU A 127 0.53 12.41 -9.79
C LEU A 127 1.01 11.57 -8.60
N GLY A 128 0.26 11.58 -7.49
CA GLY A 128 0.58 10.81 -6.29
C GLY A 128 0.48 9.31 -6.49
N ILE A 129 -0.50 8.83 -7.26
CA ILE A 129 -0.61 7.42 -7.66
C ILE A 129 0.53 7.06 -8.61
N ALA A 130 0.82 7.90 -9.61
CA ALA A 130 1.95 7.66 -10.51
C ALA A 130 3.26 7.56 -9.72
N PHE A 131 3.48 8.46 -8.76
CA PHE A 131 4.60 8.40 -7.84
C PHE A 131 4.57 7.14 -6.97
N HIS A 132 3.42 6.74 -6.42
CA HIS A 132 3.28 5.52 -5.62
C HIS A 132 3.64 4.24 -6.41
N VAL A 133 3.30 4.19 -7.70
CA VAL A 133 3.61 3.06 -8.59
C VAL A 133 5.07 3.10 -9.06
N LEU A 134 5.61 4.28 -9.37
CA LEU A 134 6.94 4.47 -9.96
C LEU A 134 8.07 4.60 -8.94
N ALA A 135 7.78 5.04 -7.72
CA ALA A 135 8.69 5.04 -6.59
C ALA A 135 8.33 3.82 -5.71
N PRO A 136 8.75 2.60 -6.12
CA PRO A 136 8.58 1.44 -5.27
C PRO A 136 9.26 1.71 -3.93
N TYR A 137 8.80 0.98 -2.91
CA TYR A 137 9.23 0.92 -1.51
C TYR A 137 10.62 1.50 -1.11
N THR A 138 11.63 1.43 -1.97
CA THR A 138 12.98 1.96 -1.78
C THR A 138 13.04 3.44 -1.36
N LEU A 139 12.15 4.31 -1.88
CA LEU A 139 12.14 5.73 -1.48
C LEU A 139 11.52 5.97 -0.09
N ASN A 140 10.60 5.10 0.32
CA ASN A 140 9.88 5.20 1.58
C ASN A 140 10.82 4.95 2.78
N ASN A 141 11.73 3.99 2.61
CA ASN A 141 12.77 3.71 3.60
C ASN A 141 13.76 4.87 3.73
N ALA A 142 14.17 5.50 2.63
CA ALA A 142 15.05 6.68 2.70
C ALA A 142 14.41 7.85 3.48
N LEU A 143 13.11 8.12 3.28
CA LEU A 143 12.40 9.21 3.96
C LEU A 143 12.12 8.92 5.45
N LEU A 144 11.72 7.70 5.79
CA LEU A 144 11.51 7.29 7.19
C LEU A 144 12.82 7.16 7.97
N ASN A 145 13.90 6.72 7.31
CA ASN A 145 15.24 6.67 7.91
C ASN A 145 15.79 8.09 8.14
N ASN A 146 15.49 9.07 7.27
CA ASN A 146 15.93 10.46 7.43
C ASN A 146 15.11 11.26 8.44
N THR A 147 13.88 10.85 8.74
CA THR A 147 13.07 11.46 9.82
C THR A 147 13.47 10.91 11.20
N SER A 148 14.18 9.77 11.22
CA SER A 148 14.95 9.30 12.37
C SER A 148 16.24 10.11 12.44
N THR A 149 16.15 11.38 12.85
CA THR A 149 17.33 12.21 13.11
C THR A 149 18.32 11.39 13.94
N PRO A 150 19.60 11.28 13.55
CA PRO A 150 20.61 10.72 14.43
C PRO A 150 20.72 11.67 15.62
N VAL A 151 20.09 11.33 16.74
CA VAL A 151 20.63 11.79 18.02
C VAL A 151 22.03 11.22 18.04
N GLN A 152 22.99 12.13 17.94
CA GLN A 152 24.41 11.87 18.03
C GLN A 152 24.69 11.26 19.40
N SER A 153 24.57 9.94 19.49
CA SER A 153 25.06 9.17 20.62
C SER A 153 26.54 8.95 20.37
N THR A 154 27.32 9.84 20.98
CA THR A 154 28.72 9.70 21.33
C THR A 154 29.08 8.24 21.58
N GLU A 155 30.15 7.78 20.94
CA GLU A 155 30.89 6.59 21.37
C GLU A 155 31.03 6.61 22.90
N THR A 156 30.52 5.61 23.62
CA THR A 156 31.06 5.10 24.90
C THR A 156 30.20 3.93 25.40
N THR A 157 30.88 2.79 25.53
CA THR A 157 30.60 1.60 26.35
C THR A 157 29.49 0.64 25.94
N THR A 158 29.93 -0.33 25.13
CA THR A 158 29.62 -1.76 25.22
C THR A 158 29.19 -2.20 26.62
N ASN A 159 27.88 -2.37 26.82
CA ASN A 159 27.37 -3.26 27.86
C ASN A 159 27.19 -4.65 27.23
N THR A 160 28.30 -5.38 27.18
CA THR A 160 28.32 -6.84 27.10
C THR A 160 27.60 -7.40 28.33
N ASN A 161 26.31 -7.69 28.19
CA ASN A 161 25.73 -8.81 28.92
C ASN A 161 26.14 -10.07 28.15
N THR A 162 27.24 -10.66 28.61
CA THR A 162 27.76 -11.97 28.22
C THR A 162 26.69 -13.02 28.49
N THR A 163 25.78 -13.19 27.53
CA THR A 163 25.01 -14.41 27.36
C THR A 163 25.84 -15.26 26.42
N THR A 164 26.23 -16.45 26.86
CA THR A 164 26.90 -17.48 26.07
C THR A 164 26.37 -17.46 24.64
N ALA A 165 27.23 -17.18 23.65
CA ALA A 165 26.84 -17.09 22.25
C ALA A 165 26.15 -18.39 21.85
N THR A 166 24.82 -18.36 21.81
CA THR A 166 24.02 -19.56 21.52
C THR A 166 24.04 -19.72 20.02
N SER A 167 24.72 -20.77 19.57
CA SER A 167 24.74 -21.20 18.18
C SER A 167 23.50 -22.04 17.89
N PHE A 168 22.85 -21.79 16.76
CA PHE A 168 21.72 -22.57 16.27
C PHE A 168 22.07 -23.20 14.93
N THR A 169 22.09 -24.52 14.89
CA THR A 169 22.02 -25.28 13.64
C THR A 169 20.62 -25.20 13.04
N LYS A 170 20.46 -25.65 11.78
CA LYS A 170 19.14 -25.78 11.13
C LYS A 170 18.12 -26.54 11.99
N ASP A 171 18.53 -27.68 12.56
CA ASP A 171 17.64 -28.55 13.34
C ASP A 171 17.33 -27.96 14.72
N GLU A 172 18.25 -27.19 15.30
CA GLU A 172 17.99 -26.46 16.54
C GLU A 172 17.06 -25.28 16.32
N LEU A 173 17.29 -24.50 15.26
CA LEU A 173 16.43 -23.38 14.89
C LEU A 173 14.99 -23.86 14.64
N ALA A 174 14.81 -25.01 13.98
CA ALA A 174 13.51 -25.60 13.68
C ALA A 174 12.63 -25.90 14.92
N LYS A 175 13.20 -25.98 16.12
CA LYS A 175 12.45 -26.16 17.38
C LYS A 175 11.73 -24.89 17.83
N TYR A 176 12.17 -23.73 17.35
CA TYR A 176 11.62 -22.41 17.68
C TYR A 176 10.61 -21.99 16.60
N ASP A 177 9.57 -22.81 16.44
CA ASP A 177 8.59 -22.72 15.36
C ASP A 177 7.36 -21.88 15.70
N GLY A 178 7.30 -21.28 16.89
CA GLY A 178 6.17 -20.44 17.31
C GLY A 178 4.85 -21.18 17.53
N LYS A 179 4.86 -22.51 17.63
CA LYS A 179 3.66 -23.34 17.81
C LYS A 179 3.65 -24.02 19.17
N ASN A 180 2.46 -24.38 19.64
CA ASN A 180 2.28 -25.13 20.89
C ASN A 180 2.96 -24.47 22.11
N GLY A 181 3.08 -23.14 22.11
CA GLY A 181 3.75 -22.38 23.18
C GLY A 181 5.26 -22.23 23.01
N ASN A 182 5.87 -22.80 21.96
CA ASN A 182 7.26 -22.57 21.63
C ASN A 182 7.49 -21.11 21.21
N ALA A 183 8.69 -20.60 21.51
CA ALA A 183 9.15 -19.34 20.94
C ALA A 183 9.29 -19.45 19.41
N ALA A 184 9.27 -18.31 18.72
CA ALA A 184 9.36 -18.22 17.27
C ALA A 184 10.64 -17.47 16.89
N TYR A 185 11.62 -18.15 16.28
CA TYR A 185 12.89 -17.54 15.86
C TYR A 185 13.06 -17.60 14.34
N VAL A 186 13.84 -16.68 13.78
CA VAL A 186 14.22 -16.69 12.35
C VAL A 186 15.69 -16.34 12.20
N ALA A 187 16.37 -16.93 11.21
CA ALA A 187 17.74 -16.55 10.89
C ALA A 187 17.80 -15.59 9.68
N TYR A 188 18.73 -14.64 9.72
CA TYR A 188 19.06 -13.74 8.62
C TYR A 188 20.55 -13.40 8.66
N LYS A 189 21.27 -13.69 7.57
CA LYS A 189 22.73 -13.46 7.44
C LYS A 189 23.50 -13.94 8.68
N ASN A 190 23.28 -15.19 9.06
CA ASN A 190 23.92 -15.86 10.21
C ASN A 190 23.50 -15.33 11.59
N VAL A 191 22.50 -14.45 11.71
CA VAL A 191 22.01 -13.95 13.01
C VAL A 191 20.61 -14.49 13.27
N VAL A 192 20.35 -14.97 14.49
CA VAL A 192 19.03 -15.45 14.91
C VAL A 192 18.30 -14.38 15.70
N TYR A 193 17.08 -14.06 15.25
CA TYR A 193 16.22 -13.04 15.84
C TYR A 193 14.98 -13.68 16.47
N ASP A 194 14.56 -13.16 17.61
CA ASP A 194 13.31 -13.52 18.26
C ASP A 194 12.12 -12.73 17.67
N VAL A 195 11.19 -13.45 17.04
CA VAL A 195 9.95 -12.92 16.48
C VAL A 195 8.71 -13.31 17.29
N THR A 196 8.86 -13.95 18.45
CA THR A 196 7.75 -14.50 19.27
C THR A 196 6.67 -13.46 19.58
N ASN A 197 7.09 -12.24 19.91
CA ASN A 197 6.18 -11.15 20.29
C ASN A 197 5.80 -10.23 19.12
N VAL A 198 6.15 -10.61 17.89
CA VAL A 198 5.83 -9.84 16.69
C VAL A 198 4.46 -10.27 16.19
N ARG A 199 3.49 -9.34 16.18
CA ARG A 199 2.08 -9.60 15.83
C ARG A 199 1.89 -10.31 14.48
N GLN A 200 2.79 -10.09 13.54
CA GLN A 200 2.75 -10.69 12.20
C GLN A 200 3.15 -12.17 12.17
N TRP A 201 3.77 -12.68 13.23
CA TRP A 201 4.32 -14.05 13.36
C TRP A 201 3.47 -14.97 14.25
N VAL A 202 2.19 -14.64 14.46
CA VAL A 202 1.25 -15.47 15.24
C VAL A 202 1.23 -16.90 14.70
N ASN A 203 1.33 -17.89 15.62
CA ASN A 203 1.48 -19.32 15.30
C ASN A 203 2.69 -19.63 14.41
N GLY A 204 3.75 -18.83 14.51
CA GLY A 204 5.03 -19.02 13.84
C GLY A 204 4.97 -18.92 12.33
N GLN A 205 4.02 -18.15 11.78
CA GLN A 205 3.85 -18.02 10.34
C GLN A 205 3.66 -16.56 9.94
N HIS A 206 4.37 -16.15 8.89
CA HIS A 206 4.24 -14.83 8.31
C HIS A 206 4.44 -14.89 6.79
N ASN A 207 3.46 -14.42 6.00
CA ASN A 207 3.55 -14.32 4.54
C ASN A 207 3.96 -15.60 3.79
N GLY A 208 3.64 -16.78 4.34
CA GLY A 208 4.02 -18.08 3.76
C GLY A 208 5.38 -18.61 4.25
N HIS A 209 6.11 -17.80 5.02
CA HIS A 209 7.32 -18.19 5.72
C HIS A 209 6.98 -18.70 7.13
N ARG A 210 7.88 -19.53 7.67
CA ARG A 210 7.71 -20.19 8.96
C ARG A 210 8.84 -19.77 9.89
N ALA A 211 8.52 -19.63 11.17
CA ALA A 211 9.54 -19.56 12.19
C ALA A 211 10.29 -20.90 12.26
N GLY A 212 11.51 -20.86 12.76
CA GLY A 212 12.43 -21.97 12.80
C GLY A 212 13.20 -22.20 11.50
N THR A 213 13.30 -21.19 10.62
CA THR A 213 14.06 -21.29 9.36
C THR A 213 14.99 -20.10 9.13
N ASP A 214 16.02 -20.31 8.31
CA ASP A 214 16.77 -19.22 7.69
C ASP A 214 15.94 -18.57 6.59
N LEU A 215 15.79 -17.25 6.67
CA LEU A 215 15.03 -16.43 5.75
C LEU A 215 15.92 -15.43 5.02
N THR A 216 17.24 -15.67 4.96
CA THR A 216 18.20 -14.78 4.32
C THR A 216 17.82 -14.43 2.89
N GLN A 217 17.39 -15.41 2.09
CA GLN A 217 17.04 -15.18 0.68
C GLN A 217 15.69 -14.44 0.58
N GLU A 218 14.72 -14.85 1.39
CA GLU A 218 13.34 -14.37 1.39
C GLU A 218 13.25 -12.93 1.88
N LEU A 219 13.97 -12.59 2.96
CA LEU A 219 14.06 -11.22 3.47
C LEU A 219 14.85 -10.31 2.52
N SER A 220 15.86 -10.84 1.84
CA SER A 220 16.60 -10.05 0.84
C SER A 220 15.77 -9.75 -0.42
N ALA A 221 14.85 -10.64 -0.78
CA ALA A 221 13.88 -10.43 -1.86
C ALA A 221 12.60 -9.70 -1.40
N SER A 222 12.42 -9.52 -0.08
CA SER A 222 11.23 -8.92 0.50
C SER A 222 11.19 -7.41 0.21
N PRO A 223 10.00 -6.86 -0.09
CA PRO A 223 9.79 -5.44 -0.17
C PRO A 223 9.91 -4.76 1.20
N HIS A 224 10.43 -5.40 2.26
CA HIS A 224 10.76 -4.76 3.53
C HIS A 224 12.24 -4.85 3.93
N GLY A 225 12.99 -5.76 3.31
CA GLY A 225 14.40 -5.97 3.62
C GLY A 225 14.68 -6.29 5.09
N GLU A 226 15.92 -6.03 5.51
CA GLU A 226 16.41 -6.26 6.89
C GLU A 226 15.86 -5.28 7.94
N THR A 227 15.19 -4.20 7.53
CA THR A 227 14.70 -3.15 8.45
C THR A 227 13.70 -3.66 9.48
N VAL A 228 12.95 -4.72 9.13
CA VAL A 228 11.98 -5.36 10.03
C VAL A 228 12.64 -6.07 11.21
N LEU A 229 13.94 -6.35 11.14
CA LEU A 229 14.70 -7.05 12.18
C LEU A 229 15.39 -6.11 13.16
N LYS A 230 15.51 -4.82 12.83
CA LYS A 230 16.38 -3.86 13.56
C LYS A 230 16.11 -3.73 15.06
N ASN A 231 14.86 -3.89 15.47
CA ASN A 231 14.43 -3.75 16.86
C ASN A 231 14.06 -5.09 17.51
N LEU A 232 14.35 -6.21 16.84
CA LEU A 232 14.09 -7.53 17.38
C LEU A 232 15.25 -7.99 18.27
N PRO A 233 14.97 -8.73 19.36
CA PRO A 233 16.03 -9.33 20.16
C PRO A 233 16.87 -10.28 19.31
N VAL A 234 18.19 -10.12 19.37
CA VAL A 234 19.14 -11.11 18.84
C VAL A 234 19.34 -12.16 19.92
N VAL A 235 19.09 -13.43 19.58
CA VAL A 235 19.17 -14.56 20.51
C VAL A 235 20.33 -15.49 20.24
N GLY A 236 21.06 -15.29 19.13
CA GLY A 236 22.28 -16.03 18.84
C GLY A 236 22.71 -15.97 17.39
N GLU A 237 23.57 -16.93 17.02
CA GLU A 237 24.16 -17.06 15.70
C GLU A 237 23.62 -18.30 15.00
N TYR A 238 23.31 -18.18 13.71
CA TYR A 238 22.91 -19.31 12.88
C TYR A 238 24.15 -19.91 12.21
N VAL A 239 24.37 -21.20 12.47
CA VAL A 239 25.54 -21.94 12.00
C VAL A 239 25.05 -23.04 11.06
N ASN A 240 25.47 -22.96 9.81
CA ASN A 240 25.01 -23.84 8.74
C ASN A 240 25.96 -25.02 8.54
#